data_AF-A0A7L4G6W9-F1
#
_entry.id   AF-A0A7L4G6W9-F1
#
_cell.length_a   1.000
_cell.length_b   1.000
_cell.length_c   1.000
_cell.angle_alpha   90.00
_cell.angle_beta   90.00
_cell.angle_gamma   90.00
#
_symmetry.space_group_name_H-M   'P 1'
#
loop_
_entity.id
_entity.type
_entity.pdbx_description
1 polymer ?
#
loop_
_entity_poly.entity_id
_entity_poly.type
_entity_poly.pdbx_seq_one_letter_code
_entity_poly.pdbx_strand_id
1 'polypeptide(L)'
;IDDLAEVDYSLNSLPAVFQPFIDLDLKGIVYAAGNYTGPPYVAAPFAIPDQSDSMLYLAFSEYFFQTSSFAYYTAGAFNITITEEITSGKLIYFLTHFFFLQTCIYFNISTEIFGSIIPEVAKYSVIPYPVMLKLMATEVPIISLEEDSFTVEIQGSMEVFAVLPDSTTQSLFTMNITANTSIALNIFDQKLMGSLCLNR
;
A
#
# COMPACT_ATOMS: atom_id res chain seq x y z
N ILE A 1 -11.03 6.47 5.22
CA ILE A 1 -10.47 7.46 6.17
C ILE A 1 -10.32 6.73 7.49
N ASP A 2 -9.11 6.74 8.02
CA ASP A 2 -8.69 6.00 9.21
C ASP A 2 -7.81 6.91 10.09
N ASP A 3 -7.15 6.34 11.09
CA ASP A 3 -6.34 7.08 12.07
C ASP A 3 -5.03 7.64 11.48
N LEU A 4 -4.67 7.28 10.24
CA LEU A 4 -3.41 7.69 9.61
C LEU A 4 -3.60 8.77 8.54
N ALA A 5 -4.76 8.82 7.89
CA ALA A 5 -5.00 9.75 6.79
C ALA A 5 -6.43 10.30 6.72
N GLU A 6 -6.51 11.59 6.41
CA GLU A 6 -7.74 12.37 6.22
C GLU A 6 -7.84 12.91 4.79
N VAL A 7 -9.05 13.08 4.27
CA VAL A 7 -9.28 13.59 2.90
C VAL A 7 -10.03 14.92 2.94
N ASP A 8 -9.49 15.95 2.30
CA ASP A 8 -10.15 17.24 2.06
C ASP A 8 -11.02 17.16 0.79
N TYR A 9 -12.33 17.01 1.00
CA TYR A 9 -13.36 17.08 -0.05
C TYR A 9 -14.00 18.46 -0.20
N SER A 10 -13.36 19.52 0.29
CA SER A 10 -13.88 20.88 0.08
C SER A 10 -13.98 21.21 -1.41
N LEU A 11 -14.95 22.04 -1.75
CA LEU A 11 -15.10 22.59 -3.09
C LEU A 11 -13.85 23.39 -3.46
N ASN A 12 -13.26 23.06 -4.61
CA ASN A 12 -12.16 23.82 -5.20
C ASN A 12 -12.67 25.07 -5.93
N SER A 13 -13.89 25.00 -6.48
CA SER A 13 -14.57 26.07 -7.19
C SER A 13 -16.08 26.03 -6.88
N LEU A 14 -16.82 27.07 -7.29
CA LEU A 14 -18.29 27.01 -7.21
C LEU A 14 -18.82 25.96 -8.20
N PRO A 15 -19.87 25.21 -7.83
CA PRO A 15 -20.51 24.26 -8.75
C PRO A 15 -20.86 24.88 -10.09
N ALA A 16 -20.43 24.27 -11.18
CA ALA A 16 -20.75 24.72 -12.52
C ALA A 16 -22.01 24.00 -13.02
N VAL A 17 -23.04 24.78 -13.38
CA VAL A 17 -24.32 24.24 -13.83
C VAL A 17 -24.38 24.33 -15.35
N PHE A 18 -24.38 23.17 -16.00
CA PHE A 18 -24.58 23.03 -17.43
C PHE A 18 -25.95 22.41 -17.71
N GLN A 19 -26.38 22.44 -18.96
CA GLN A 19 -27.53 21.68 -19.42
C GLN A 19 -26.98 20.58 -20.34
N PRO A 20 -26.92 19.30 -19.93
CA PRO A 20 -27.79 18.63 -18.94
C PRO A 20 -27.19 18.24 -17.57
N PHE A 21 -25.95 18.63 -17.21
CA PHE A 21 -25.25 18.12 -16.01
C PHE A 21 -24.71 19.23 -15.09
N ILE A 22 -24.32 18.88 -13.87
CA ILE A 22 -23.67 19.78 -12.90
C ILE A 22 -22.28 19.22 -12.58
N ASP A 23 -21.27 20.07 -12.67
CA ASP A 23 -19.89 19.73 -12.30
C ASP A 23 -19.56 20.25 -10.91
N LEU A 24 -18.90 19.39 -10.13
CA LEU A 24 -18.47 19.65 -8.76
C LEU A 24 -16.96 19.40 -8.66
N ASP A 25 -16.17 20.47 -8.67
CA ASP A 25 -14.73 20.36 -8.46
C ASP A 25 -14.44 20.21 -6.96
N LEU A 26 -14.00 19.03 -6.54
CA LEU A 26 -13.51 18.77 -5.19
C LEU A 26 -11.98 18.84 -5.18
N LYS A 27 -11.39 19.33 -4.09
CA LYS A 27 -9.92 19.34 -3.94
C LYS A 27 -9.31 17.94 -3.99
N GLY A 28 -9.90 16.99 -3.27
CA GLY A 28 -9.43 15.60 -3.22
C GLY A 28 -7.98 15.48 -2.75
N ILE A 29 -7.61 16.18 -1.67
CA ILE A 29 -6.24 16.11 -1.12
C ILE A 29 -6.24 15.17 0.08
N VAL A 30 -5.31 14.23 0.12
CA VAL A 30 -5.10 13.39 1.31
C VAL A 30 -3.95 13.94 2.15
N TYR A 31 -4.20 14.09 3.45
CA TYR A 31 -3.23 14.53 4.44
C TYR A 31 -2.95 13.42 5.45
N ALA A 32 -1.74 13.37 5.98
CA ALA A 32 -1.44 12.55 7.14
C ALA A 32 -2.18 13.12 8.36
N ALA A 33 -2.78 12.26 9.17
CA ALA A 33 -3.55 12.66 10.34
C ALA A 33 -2.70 13.54 11.27
N GLY A 34 -3.22 14.73 11.63
CA GLY A 34 -2.51 15.71 12.46
C GLY A 34 -1.38 16.48 11.76
N ASN A 35 -1.10 16.21 10.48
CA ASN A 35 -0.11 16.95 9.69
C ASN A 35 -0.69 17.41 8.35
N TYR A 36 -1.13 18.66 8.31
CA TYR A 36 -1.72 19.30 7.13
C TYR A 36 -0.69 20.05 6.26
N THR A 37 0.57 19.62 6.30
CA THR A 37 1.58 20.18 5.39
C THR A 37 1.18 19.84 3.95
N GLY A 38 1.22 20.84 3.06
CA GLY A 38 0.87 20.65 1.66
C GLY A 38 1.73 19.57 1.00
N PRO A 39 1.13 18.65 0.22
CA PRO A 39 1.89 17.60 -0.43
C PRO A 39 2.79 18.18 -1.55
N PRO A 40 3.93 17.55 -1.86
CA PRO A 40 4.93 18.07 -2.80
C PRO A 40 4.57 17.86 -4.29
N TYR A 41 3.29 17.62 -4.60
CA TYR A 41 2.81 17.35 -5.95
C TYR A 41 1.99 18.53 -6.49
N VAL A 42 1.88 18.62 -7.81
CA VAL A 42 1.05 19.62 -8.48
C VAL A 42 -0.04 18.89 -9.25
N ALA A 43 -1.30 19.27 -9.02
CA ALA A 43 -2.43 18.67 -9.72
C ALA A 43 -2.39 19.03 -11.21
N ALA A 44 -2.46 18.01 -12.07
CA ALA A 44 -2.65 18.17 -13.49
C ALA A 44 -4.15 18.25 -13.83
N PRO A 45 -4.57 19.12 -14.76
CA PRO A 45 -5.92 19.08 -15.31
C PRO A 45 -6.16 17.76 -16.03
N PHE A 46 -7.36 17.21 -15.89
CA PHE A 46 -7.82 16.04 -16.63
C PHE A 46 -9.26 16.28 -17.08
N ALA A 47 -9.67 15.58 -18.14
CA ALA A 47 -11.02 15.68 -18.69
C ALA A 47 -11.79 14.40 -18.40
N ILE A 48 -13.09 14.55 -18.15
CA ILE A 48 -14.01 13.43 -18.04
C ILE A 48 -14.61 13.20 -19.43
N PRO A 49 -14.65 11.96 -19.95
CA PRO A 49 -15.29 11.69 -21.23
C PRO A 49 -16.76 12.11 -21.22
N ASP A 50 -17.24 12.69 -22.32
CA ASP A 50 -18.66 13.01 -22.50
C ASP A 50 -19.47 11.70 -22.63
N GLN A 51 -19.89 11.17 -21.49
CA GLN A 51 -20.82 10.05 -21.38
C GLN A 51 -22.05 10.52 -20.61
N SER A 52 -23.23 10.05 -21.03
CA SER A 52 -24.52 10.44 -20.44
C SER A 52 -25.42 9.23 -20.15
N ASP A 53 -24.80 8.06 -19.98
CA ASP A 53 -25.47 6.80 -19.65
C ASP A 53 -25.68 6.59 -18.14
N SER A 54 -25.12 7.46 -17.29
CA SER A 54 -25.16 7.36 -15.83
C SER A 54 -25.57 8.66 -15.16
N MET A 55 -26.17 8.57 -13.97
CA MET A 55 -26.63 9.74 -13.20
C MET A 55 -25.51 10.50 -12.48
N LEU A 56 -24.37 9.83 -12.25
CA LEU A 56 -23.23 10.36 -11.51
C LEU A 56 -21.95 9.82 -12.14
N TYR A 57 -21.01 10.71 -12.40
CA TYR A 57 -19.65 10.38 -12.78
C TYR A 57 -18.72 10.84 -11.66
N LEU A 58 -17.82 9.96 -11.25
CA LEU A 58 -16.74 10.26 -10.33
C LEU A 58 -15.43 10.09 -11.07
N ALA A 59 -14.58 11.09 -10.99
CA ALA A 59 -13.25 11.03 -11.57
C ALA A 59 -12.21 11.37 -10.51
N PHE A 60 -11.12 10.62 -10.52
CA PHE A 60 -10.03 10.73 -9.56
C PHE A 60 -8.77 11.06 -10.34
N SER A 61 -8.05 12.09 -9.91
CA SER A 61 -6.79 12.48 -10.51
C SER A 61 -5.65 11.59 -10.02
N GLU A 62 -4.56 11.51 -10.80
CA GLU A 62 -3.29 10.95 -10.32
C GLU A 62 -2.86 11.62 -9.01
N TYR A 63 -3.06 12.93 -8.92
CA TYR A 63 -2.75 13.73 -7.74
C TYR A 63 -3.48 13.25 -6.48
N PHE A 64 -4.75 12.86 -6.55
CA PHE A 64 -5.47 12.27 -5.40
C PHE A 64 -4.73 11.01 -4.88
N PHE A 65 -4.30 10.13 -5.78
CA PHE A 65 -3.58 8.91 -5.41
C PHE A 65 -2.14 9.17 -4.94
N GLN A 66 -1.44 10.13 -5.53
CA GLN A 66 -0.10 10.56 -5.11
C GLN A 66 -0.11 11.13 -3.69
N THR A 67 -1.07 12.02 -3.40
CA THR A 67 -1.21 12.59 -2.04
C THR A 67 -1.60 11.53 -1.03
N SER A 68 -2.43 10.55 -1.42
CA SER A 68 -2.74 9.37 -0.60
C SER A 68 -1.48 8.56 -0.27
N SER A 69 -0.70 8.18 -1.28
CA SER A 69 0.55 7.43 -1.11
C SER A 69 1.52 8.15 -0.16
N PHE A 70 1.69 9.45 -0.36
CA PHE A 70 2.54 10.30 0.47
C PHE A 70 2.05 10.41 1.93
N ALA A 71 0.76 10.59 2.15
CA ALA A 71 0.19 10.66 3.49
C ALA A 71 0.44 9.36 4.28
N TYR A 72 0.15 8.20 3.68
CA TYR A 72 0.39 6.91 4.33
C TYR A 72 1.88 6.62 4.53
N TYR A 73 2.73 7.02 3.59
CA TYR A 73 4.19 6.88 3.73
C TYR A 73 4.73 7.70 4.89
N THR A 74 4.36 8.98 4.96
CA THR A 74 4.81 9.88 6.05
C THR A 74 4.23 9.49 7.40
N ALA A 75 3.04 8.87 7.44
CA ALA A 75 2.45 8.29 8.63
C ALA A 75 3.09 6.95 9.05
N GLY A 76 4.03 6.39 8.27
CA GLY A 76 4.74 5.16 8.58
C GLY A 76 3.97 3.87 8.29
N ALA A 77 2.90 3.93 7.48
CA ALA A 77 2.03 2.78 7.19
C ALA A 77 2.74 1.64 6.44
N PHE A 78 3.85 1.93 5.74
CA PHE A 78 4.64 0.94 4.99
C PHE A 78 5.78 0.30 5.79
N ASN A 79 5.77 0.44 7.13
CA ASN A 79 6.71 -0.23 8.03
C ASN A 79 6.01 -1.41 8.70
N ILE A 80 6.29 -2.63 8.23
CA ILE A 80 5.56 -3.84 8.63
C ILE A 80 6.53 -4.86 9.22
N THR A 81 6.22 -5.34 10.42
CA THR A 81 6.89 -6.50 11.02
C THR A 81 5.97 -7.72 10.92
N ILE A 82 6.30 -8.68 10.05
CA ILE A 82 5.41 -9.81 9.73
C ILE A 82 5.08 -10.67 10.97
N THR A 83 6.05 -10.90 11.86
CA THR A 83 5.84 -11.71 13.07
C THR A 83 4.81 -11.08 14.01
N GLU A 84 4.80 -9.76 14.14
CA GLU A 84 3.82 -9.02 14.96
C GLU A 84 2.43 -9.04 14.34
N GLU A 85 2.33 -8.88 13.03
CA GLU A 85 1.06 -8.92 12.28
C GLU A 85 0.40 -10.32 12.28
N ILE A 86 1.20 -11.39 12.27
CA ILE A 86 0.72 -12.77 12.44
C ILE A 86 0.25 -12.99 13.88
N THR A 87 1.05 -12.59 14.88
CA THR A 87 0.78 -12.87 16.30
C THR A 87 -0.40 -12.06 16.84
N SER A 88 -0.57 -10.81 16.36
CA SER A 88 -1.73 -9.96 16.67
C SER A 88 -3.02 -10.45 15.99
N GLY A 89 -2.94 -11.46 15.12
CA GLY A 89 -4.06 -11.99 14.35
C GLY A 89 -4.56 -11.06 13.26
N LYS A 90 -4.03 -9.84 13.14
CA LYS A 90 -4.51 -8.80 12.21
C LYS A 90 -4.30 -9.22 10.75
N LEU A 91 -3.18 -9.87 10.44
CA LEU A 91 -2.94 -10.47 9.13
C LEU A 91 -3.88 -11.66 8.85
N ILE A 92 -4.19 -12.45 9.87
CA ILE A 92 -5.13 -13.58 9.77
C ILE A 92 -6.55 -13.06 9.53
N TYR A 93 -6.99 -12.01 10.22
CA TYR A 93 -8.27 -11.34 9.99
C TYR A 93 -8.37 -10.71 8.59
N PHE A 94 -7.29 -10.12 8.09
CA PHE A 94 -7.23 -9.56 6.73
C PHE A 94 -7.31 -10.65 5.65
N LEU A 95 -6.54 -11.73 5.79
CA LEU A 95 -6.52 -12.84 4.82
C LEU A 95 -7.78 -13.71 4.85
N THR A 96 -8.45 -13.84 6.01
CA THR A 96 -9.74 -14.54 6.15
C THR A 96 -10.89 -13.81 5.45
N HIS A 97 -10.86 -12.48 5.39
CA HIS A 97 -11.92 -11.67 4.76
C HIS A 97 -11.73 -11.44 3.26
N PHE A 98 -10.52 -11.63 2.72
CA PHE A 98 -10.21 -11.45 1.28
C PHE A 98 -9.99 -12.76 0.49
N PHE A 99 -10.59 -13.88 0.94
CA PHE A 99 -10.68 -15.13 0.15
C PHE A 99 -9.33 -15.77 -0.26
N PHE A 100 -8.29 -15.70 0.59
CA PHE A 100 -7.05 -16.46 0.41
C PHE A 100 -6.74 -17.33 1.64
N LEU A 101 -7.73 -18.15 2.04
CA LEU A 101 -7.57 -19.06 3.16
C LEU A 101 -7.26 -20.49 2.70
N GLN A 102 -6.02 -20.73 2.25
CA GLN A 102 -5.49 -22.10 2.26
C GLN A 102 -3.95 -22.16 2.25
N THR A 103 -3.25 -21.16 1.70
CA THR A 103 -1.81 -21.31 1.39
C THR A 103 -0.86 -20.57 2.33
N CYS A 104 -1.29 -19.51 3.05
CA CYS A 104 -0.36 -18.64 3.81
C CYS A 104 -0.14 -19.05 5.28
N ILE A 105 -0.97 -19.95 5.84
CA ILE A 105 -0.90 -20.35 7.27
C ILE A 105 0.32 -21.27 7.55
N TYR A 106 1.07 -21.67 6.52
CA TYR A 106 2.23 -22.57 6.64
C TYR A 106 3.59 -21.91 6.40
N PHE A 107 3.69 -20.58 6.38
CA PHE A 107 5.00 -19.93 6.38
C PHE A 107 5.60 -19.94 7.80
N ASN A 108 5.95 -21.13 8.30
CA ASN A 108 6.88 -21.27 9.42
C ASN A 108 8.29 -20.96 8.87
N ILE A 109 8.57 -19.67 8.66
CA ILE A 109 9.85 -19.21 8.14
C ILE A 109 10.89 -19.43 9.23
N SER A 110 11.74 -20.43 9.02
CA SER A 110 12.87 -20.75 9.90
C SER A 110 14.20 -20.51 9.19
N THR A 111 15.27 -20.43 9.98
CA THR A 111 16.64 -20.37 9.44
C THR A 111 17.04 -21.61 8.63
N GLU A 112 16.30 -22.71 8.72
CA GLU A 112 16.50 -23.93 7.91
C GLU A 112 16.09 -23.70 6.46
N ILE A 113 14.94 -23.05 6.22
CA ILE A 113 14.47 -22.72 4.86
C ILE A 113 15.49 -21.82 4.16
N PHE A 114 15.95 -20.76 4.82
CA PHE A 114 16.97 -19.89 4.26
C PHE A 114 18.34 -20.57 4.14
N GLY A 115 18.69 -21.47 5.06
CA GLY A 115 19.93 -22.25 4.97
C GLY A 115 19.99 -23.14 3.71
N SER A 116 18.84 -23.57 3.17
CA SER A 116 18.80 -24.33 1.93
C SER A 116 19.15 -23.50 0.68
N ILE A 117 19.01 -22.18 0.74
CA ILE A 117 19.23 -21.24 -0.38
C ILE A 117 20.52 -20.44 -0.18
N ILE A 118 20.81 -20.05 1.07
CA ILE A 118 21.92 -19.18 1.46
C ILE A 118 22.85 -19.97 2.40
N PRO A 119 23.97 -20.51 1.89
CA PRO A 119 24.90 -21.34 2.66
C PRO A 119 25.48 -20.66 3.91
N GLU A 120 25.64 -19.34 3.87
CA GLU A 120 26.10 -18.53 5.01
C GLU A 120 25.13 -18.59 6.18
N VAL A 121 23.82 -18.64 5.92
CA VAL A 121 22.79 -18.81 6.96
C VAL A 121 22.87 -20.21 7.56
N ALA A 122 23.06 -21.25 6.72
CA ALA A 122 23.17 -22.63 7.16
C ALA A 122 24.31 -22.88 8.17
N LYS A 123 25.40 -22.10 8.11
CA LYS A 123 26.50 -22.17 9.08
C LYS A 123 26.06 -21.82 10.50
N TYR A 124 25.06 -20.96 10.63
CA TYR A 124 24.48 -20.56 11.93
C TYR A 124 23.24 -21.40 12.29
N SER A 125 22.66 -22.14 11.32
CA SER A 125 21.45 -22.97 11.45
C SER A 125 21.71 -24.41 11.91
N VAL A 126 22.62 -24.66 12.86
CA VAL A 126 22.72 -26.01 13.46
C VAL A 126 21.46 -26.36 14.26
N ILE A 127 20.78 -25.32 14.79
CA ILE A 127 19.46 -25.38 15.40
C ILE A 127 18.56 -24.39 14.64
N PRO A 128 17.36 -24.79 14.17
CA PRO A 128 16.46 -23.88 13.48
C PRO A 128 15.88 -22.85 14.46
N TYR A 129 16.04 -21.56 14.12
CA TYR A 129 15.45 -20.44 14.87
C TYR A 129 14.28 -19.83 14.09
N PRO A 130 13.25 -19.31 14.79
CA PRO A 130 12.21 -18.50 14.15
C PRO A 130 12.80 -17.27 13.46
N VAL A 131 12.18 -16.85 12.37
CA VAL A 131 12.60 -15.66 11.63
C VAL A 131 11.60 -14.53 11.80
N MET A 132 12.13 -13.33 12.01
CA MET A 132 11.40 -12.07 11.94
C MET A 132 11.74 -11.35 10.63
N LEU A 133 10.71 -10.90 9.92
CA LEU A 133 10.83 -10.12 8.70
C LEU A 133 10.31 -8.71 8.95
N LYS A 134 11.17 -7.73 8.68
CA LYS A 134 10.83 -6.31 8.75
C LYS A 134 10.86 -5.74 7.34
N LEU A 135 9.70 -5.32 6.84
CA LEU A 135 9.56 -4.65 5.55
C LEU A 135 9.39 -3.16 5.77
N MET A 136 10.09 -2.36 4.97
CA MET A 136 10.04 -0.91 5.04
C MET A 136 10.05 -0.35 3.62
N ALA A 137 9.19 0.63 3.33
CA ALA A 137 9.35 1.44 2.12
C ALA A 137 10.54 2.39 2.29
N THR A 138 11.44 2.42 1.31
CA THR A 138 12.65 3.28 1.35
C THR A 138 12.35 4.69 0.86
N GLU A 139 11.31 4.83 0.04
CA GLU A 139 10.83 6.09 -0.52
C GLU A 139 9.31 6.04 -0.70
N VAL A 140 8.71 7.19 -1.01
CA VAL A 140 7.26 7.30 -1.24
C VAL A 140 6.89 6.45 -2.46
N PRO A 141 5.91 5.54 -2.35
CA PRO A 141 5.47 4.75 -3.50
C PRO A 141 5.00 5.65 -4.65
N ILE A 142 5.53 5.38 -5.85
CA ILE A 142 5.31 6.20 -7.03
C ILE A 142 4.02 5.74 -7.70
N ILE A 143 3.11 6.69 -7.90
CA ILE A 143 1.85 6.45 -8.59
C ILE A 143 1.92 7.04 -10.00
N SER A 144 1.54 6.24 -10.99
CA SER A 144 1.32 6.69 -12.36
C SER A 144 -0.07 6.27 -12.84
N LEU A 145 -0.85 7.24 -13.29
CA LEU A 145 -2.18 7.06 -13.86
C LEU A 145 -2.19 7.64 -15.28
N GLU A 146 -2.08 6.74 -16.25
CA GLU A 146 -2.11 7.00 -17.68
C GLU A 146 -3.40 6.43 -18.30
N GLU A 147 -3.64 6.74 -19.58
CA GLU A 147 -4.74 6.14 -20.33
C GLU A 147 -4.58 4.62 -20.36
N ASP A 148 -5.60 3.89 -19.89
CA ASP A 148 -5.64 2.43 -19.73
C ASP A 148 -4.58 1.81 -18.78
N SER A 149 -3.78 2.61 -18.07
CA SER A 149 -2.72 2.12 -17.21
C SER A 149 -2.72 2.83 -15.86
N PHE A 150 -2.92 2.07 -14.79
CA PHE A 150 -2.78 2.56 -13.42
C PHE A 150 -1.79 1.69 -12.67
N THR A 151 -0.66 2.25 -12.27
CA THR A 151 0.45 1.53 -11.65
C THR A 151 0.94 2.15 -10.35
N VAL A 152 1.49 1.29 -9.49
CA VAL A 152 2.27 1.68 -8.31
C VAL A 152 3.62 0.99 -8.35
N GLU A 153 4.67 1.78 -8.24
CA GLU A 153 6.01 1.30 -7.97
C GLU A 153 6.33 1.49 -6.48
N ILE A 154 6.70 0.39 -5.83
CA ILE A 154 7.08 0.38 -4.41
C ILE A 154 8.55 -0.01 -4.34
N GLN A 155 9.37 0.91 -3.85
CA GLN A 155 10.75 0.63 -3.48
C GLN A 155 10.86 0.49 -1.96
N GLY A 156 11.51 -0.58 -1.54
CA GLY A 156 11.63 -0.91 -0.14
C GLY A 156 12.83 -1.79 0.17
N SER A 157 12.94 -2.15 1.43
CA SER A 157 13.88 -3.13 1.91
C SER A 157 13.17 -4.14 2.81
N MET A 158 13.69 -5.36 2.80
CA MET A 158 13.34 -6.38 3.77
C MET A 158 14.59 -6.76 4.55
N GLU A 159 14.51 -6.60 5.86
CA GLU A 159 15.52 -7.08 6.80
C GLU A 159 15.03 -8.38 7.43
N VAL A 160 15.92 -9.37 7.45
CA VAL A 160 15.64 -10.72 7.93
C VAL A 160 16.45 -10.96 9.20
N PHE A 161 15.78 -11.32 10.28
CA PHE A 161 16.39 -11.56 11.59
C PHE A 161 16.09 -12.98 12.08
N ALA A 162 17.08 -13.64 12.68
CA ALA A 162 16.83 -14.81 13.52
C ALA A 162 16.44 -14.36 14.93
N VAL A 163 15.41 -14.98 15.51
CA VAL A 163 15.00 -14.78 16.90
C VAL A 163 15.66 -15.86 17.76
N LEU A 164 16.62 -15.46 18.59
CA LEU A 164 17.38 -16.36 19.47
C LEU A 164 16.56 -16.77 20.70
N PRO A 165 16.94 -17.85 21.41
CA PRO A 165 16.21 -18.34 22.59
C PRO A 165 16.13 -17.34 23.75
N ASP A 166 17.07 -16.40 23.82
CA ASP A 166 17.09 -15.30 24.79
C ASP A 166 16.20 -14.11 24.36
N SER A 167 15.39 -14.30 23.32
CA SER A 167 14.53 -13.27 22.70
C SER A 167 15.29 -12.12 22.03
N THR A 168 16.60 -12.23 21.85
CA THR A 168 17.37 -11.25 21.06
C THR A 168 17.24 -11.54 19.57
N THR A 169 17.41 -10.50 18.75
CA THR A 169 17.31 -10.60 17.29
C THR A 169 18.68 -10.43 16.65
N GLN A 170 19.07 -11.37 15.80
CA GLN A 170 20.32 -11.29 15.03
C GLN A 170 20.00 -11.07 13.56
N SER A 171 20.54 -10.00 12.97
CA SER A 171 20.39 -9.75 11.53
C SER A 171 21.10 -10.84 10.73
N LEU A 172 20.38 -11.42 9.77
CA LEU A 172 20.92 -12.44 8.87
C LEU A 172 21.37 -11.79 7.56
N PHE A 173 20.46 -11.05 6.92
CA PHE A 173 20.71 -10.34 5.67
C PHE A 173 19.63 -9.30 5.42
N THR A 174 19.91 -8.39 4.48
CA THR A 174 18.99 -7.36 3.99
C THR A 174 18.84 -7.50 2.49
N MET A 175 17.63 -7.29 1.99
CA MET A 175 17.33 -7.29 0.56
C MET A 175 16.64 -6.00 0.18
N ASN A 176 17.00 -5.44 -0.98
CA ASN A 176 16.24 -4.37 -1.60
C ASN A 176 15.11 -5.01 -2.43
N ILE A 177 13.93 -4.41 -2.37
CA ILE A 177 12.73 -4.86 -3.04
C ILE A 177 12.26 -3.72 -3.94
N THR A 178 12.04 -4.05 -5.21
CA THR A 178 11.32 -3.19 -6.14
C THR A 178 10.11 -3.98 -6.63
N ALA A 179 8.92 -3.51 -6.30
CA ALA A 179 7.66 -4.11 -6.72
C ALA A 179 6.92 -3.16 -7.64
N ASN A 180 6.64 -3.61 -8.86
CA ASN A 180 5.78 -2.89 -9.78
C ASN A 180 4.42 -3.58 -9.81
N THR A 181 3.36 -2.83 -9.56
CA THR A 181 1.99 -3.36 -9.48
C THR A 181 1.06 -2.57 -10.39
N SER A 182 0.08 -3.25 -10.97
CA SER A 182 -1.08 -2.63 -11.60
C SER A 182 -2.23 -2.51 -10.60
N ILE A 183 -3.03 -1.46 -10.71
CA ILE A 183 -4.22 -1.24 -9.89
C ILE A 183 -5.48 -1.41 -10.74
N ALA A 184 -6.40 -2.23 -10.26
CA ALA A 184 -7.79 -2.21 -10.71
C ALA A 184 -8.65 -1.49 -9.67
N LEU A 185 -9.39 -0.47 -10.10
CA LEU A 185 -10.35 0.24 -9.24
C LEU A 185 -11.75 -0.36 -9.38
N ASN A 186 -12.46 -0.42 -8.26
CA ASN A 186 -13.87 -0.77 -8.22
C ASN A 186 -14.59 0.07 -7.16
N ILE A 187 -15.90 0.24 -7.32
CA ILE A 187 -16.75 0.85 -6.30
C ILE A 187 -17.62 -0.24 -5.71
N PHE A 188 -17.50 -0.46 -4.40
CA PHE A 188 -18.30 -1.42 -3.67
C PHE A 188 -18.74 -0.80 -2.35
N ASP A 189 -20.03 -0.92 -2.02
CA ASP A 189 -20.62 -0.35 -0.80
C ASP A 189 -20.26 1.14 -0.60
N GLN A 190 -20.38 1.92 -1.67
CA GLN A 190 -20.06 3.35 -1.71
C GLN A 190 -18.60 3.70 -1.37
N LYS A 191 -17.68 2.71 -1.42
CA LYS A 191 -16.25 2.89 -1.20
C LYS A 191 -15.48 2.63 -2.48
N LEU A 192 -14.50 3.48 -2.75
CA LEU A 192 -13.49 3.22 -3.77
C LEU A 192 -12.53 2.15 -3.24
N MET A 193 -12.50 1.01 -3.91
CA MET A 193 -11.61 -0.12 -3.62
C MET A 193 -10.56 -0.25 -4.71
N GLY A 194 -9.31 -0.46 -4.32
CA GLY A 194 -8.22 -0.78 -5.22
C GLY A 194 -7.75 -2.22 -5.01
N SER A 195 -7.56 -2.96 -6.11
CA SER A 195 -6.94 -4.28 -6.12
C SER A 195 -5.56 -4.16 -6.76
N LEU A 196 -4.52 -4.55 -6.04
CA LEU A 196 -3.14 -4.54 -6.51
C LEU A 196 -2.79 -5.89 -7.12
N CYS A 197 -2.25 -5.88 -8.33
CA CYS A 197 -1.73 -7.04 -9.03
C CYS A 197 -0.24 -6.85 -9.27
N LEU A 198 0.60 -7.74 -8.73
CA LEU A 198 2.03 -7.69 -8.99
C LEU A 198 2.30 -7.98 -10.47
N ASN A 199 3.02 -7.07 -11.12
CA ASN A 199 3.43 -7.24 -12.50
C ASN A 199 4.53 -8.30 -12.57
N ARG A 200 4.51 -9.09 -13.65
CA ARG A 200 5.46 -10.21 -13.88
C ARG A 200 6.79 -9.74 -14.42
#